data_AF-A0A8G1UJ68-F1
#
_entry.id   AF-A0A8G1UJ68-F1
#
_cell.length_a   1.000
_cell.length_b   1.000
_cell.length_c   1.000
_cell.angle_alpha   90.00
_cell.angle_beta   90.00
_cell.angle_gamma   90.00
#
_symmetry.space_group_name_H-M   'P 1'
#
loop_
_entity.id
_entity.type
_entity.pdbx_description
1 polymer ?
#
loop_
_entity_poly.entity_id
_entity_poly.type
_entity_poly.pdbx_seq_one_letter_code
_entity_poly.pdbx_strand_id
1 'polypeptide(L)' 'MTRTVIDLDDDLLAEAQQFFGTSTKVATVNAALLEAVRLARRTALADAVAGGEFDLLGGTDGQTVA' A
#
# COMPACT_ATOMS: atom_id res chain seq x y z
N MET A 1 1.81 -20.63 2.83
CA MET A 1 0.76 -20.08 1.95
C MET A 1 -0.43 -21.00 1.97
N THR A 2 -1.64 -20.46 2.09
CA THR A 2 -2.88 -21.24 1.96
C THR A 2 -3.23 -21.34 0.48
N ARG A 3 -3.61 -22.53 0.02
CA ARG A 3 -4.02 -22.73 -1.38
C ARG A 3 -5.48 -22.33 -1.53
N THR A 4 -5.72 -21.26 -2.27
CA THR A 4 -7.07 -20.79 -2.60
C THR A 4 -7.30 -21.02 -4.09
N VAL A 5 -8.46 -21.55 -4.44
CA VAL A 5 -8.91 -21.69 -5.84
C VAL A 5 -9.87 -20.55 -6.10
N ILE A 6 -9.52 -19.69 -7.06
CA ILE A 6 -10.33 -18.57 -7.52
C ILE A 6 -10.27 -18.53 -9.04
N ASP A 7 -11.34 -18.10 -9.67
CA ASP A 7 -11.36 -17.81 -11.09
C ASP A 7 -10.79 -16.42 -11.33
N LEU A 8 -9.87 -16.32 -12.29
CA LEU A 8 -9.25 -15.07 -12.72
C LEU A 8 -9.54 -14.85 -14.19
N ASP A 9 -9.72 -13.59 -14.55
CA ASP A 9 -9.73 -13.18 -15.94
C ASP A 9 -8.30 -13.29 -16.50
N ASP A 10 -8.11 -14.17 -17.48
CA ASP A 10 -6.80 -14.45 -18.06
C ASP A 10 -6.28 -13.29 -18.93
N ASP A 11 -7.17 -12.48 -19.51
CA ASP A 11 -6.77 -11.32 -20.32
C ASP A 11 -6.21 -10.22 -19.42
N LEU A 12 -6.92 -9.90 -18.33
CA LEU A 12 -6.43 -8.95 -17.31
C LEU A 12 -5.15 -9.45 -16.64
N LEU A 13 -5.04 -10.75 -16.41
CA LEU A 13 -3.83 -11.33 -15.82
C LEU A 13 -2.64 -11.23 -16.77
N ALA A 14 -2.84 -11.40 -18.08
CA ALA A 14 -1.79 -11.23 -19.07
C ALA A 14 -1.32 -9.77 -19.15
N GLU A 15 -2.23 -8.80 -19.12
CA GLU A 15 -1.88 -7.38 -19.08
C GLU A 15 -1.11 -7.03 -17.80
N ALA A 16 -1.58 -7.51 -16.65
CA ALA A 16 -0.87 -7.34 -15.38
C ALA A 16 0.51 -8.01 -15.40
N GLN A 17 0.67 -9.17 -16.03
CA GLN A 17 1.97 -9.83 -16.17
C GLN A 17 2.96 -8.97 -16.96
N GLN A 18 2.50 -8.34 -18.04
CA GLN A 18 3.31 -7.41 -18.83
C GLN A 18 3.66 -6.16 -18.02
N PHE A 19 2.69 -5.58 -17.32
CA PHE A 19 2.89 -4.39 -16.49
C PHE A 19 3.88 -4.63 -15.34
N PHE A 20 3.74 -5.76 -14.63
CA PHE A 20 4.60 -6.11 -13.51
C PHE A 20 5.88 -6.85 -13.93
N GLY A 21 6.05 -7.19 -15.21
CA GLY A 21 7.19 -7.98 -15.71
C GLY A 21 7.30 -9.37 -15.08
N THR A 22 6.17 -9.97 -14.72
CA THR A 22 6.14 -11.26 -13.99
C THR A 22 5.83 -12.42 -14.92
N SER A 23 6.49 -13.56 -14.69
CA SER A 23 6.33 -14.75 -15.53
C SER A 23 5.36 -15.80 -14.97
N THR A 24 4.88 -15.62 -13.74
CA THR A 24 3.97 -16.59 -13.09
C THR A 24 2.73 -15.88 -12.56
N LYS A 25 1.57 -16.54 -12.73
CA LYS A 25 0.28 -16.05 -12.22
C LYS A 25 0.34 -15.67 -10.73
N VAL A 26 1.01 -16.51 -9.93
CA VAL A 26 1.19 -16.27 -8.49
C VAL A 26 2.03 -15.02 -8.22
N ALA A 27 3.12 -14.80 -8.96
CA ALA A 27 3.94 -13.61 -8.79
C ALA A 27 3.16 -12.34 -9.13
N THR A 28 2.37 -12.36 -10.21
CA THR A 28 1.53 -11.23 -10.62
C THR A 28 0.50 -10.89 -9.55
N VAL A 29 -0.22 -11.88 -9.03
CA VAL A 29 -1.24 -11.67 -8.00
C VAL A 29 -0.61 -11.13 -6.71
N ASN A 30 0.51 -11.68 -6.27
CA ASN A 30 1.19 -11.18 -5.07
C ASN A 30 1.72 -9.75 -5.27
N ALA A 31 2.26 -9.43 -6.45
CA ALA A 31 2.70 -8.08 -6.77
C ALA A 31 1.53 -7.08 -6.78
N ALA A 32 0.41 -7.44 -7.41
CA ALA A 32 -0.79 -6.62 -7.46
C ALA A 32 -1.37 -6.36 -6.07
N LEU A 33 -1.46 -7.40 -5.22
CA LEU A 33 -1.92 -7.26 -3.83
C LEU A 33 -0.99 -6.38 -3.00
N LEU A 34 0.32 -6.50 -3.18
CA LEU A 34 1.29 -5.68 -2.47
C LEU A 34 1.17 -4.20 -2.86
N GLU A 35 1.01 -3.90 -4.14
CA GLU A 35 0.80 -2.52 -4.60
C GLU A 35 -0.52 -1.94 -4.11
N ALA A 36 -1.60 -2.73 -4.10
CA ALA A 36 -2.88 -2.30 -3.54
C ALA A 36 -2.77 -1.95 -2.05
N VAL A 37 -2.08 -2.77 -1.26
CA VAL A 37 -1.84 -2.49 0.17
C VAL A 37 -0.95 -1.26 0.36
N ARG A 38 0.08 -1.07 -0.47
CA ARG A 38 0.93 0.13 -0.44
C ARG A 38 0.16 1.40 -0.76
N LEU A 39 -0.74 1.33 -1.75
CA LEU A 39 -1.61 2.44 -2.08
C LEU A 39 -2.56 2.76 -0.92
N ALA A 40 -3.23 1.74 -0.37
CA ALA A 40 -4.14 1.91 0.77
C ALA A 40 -3.43 2.52 2.00
N ARG A 41 -2.21 2.05 2.32
CA ARG A 41 -1.40 2.61 3.41
C ARG A 41 -0.98 4.06 3.16
N ARG A 42 -0.62 4.40 1.92
CA ARG A 42 -0.30 5.79 1.55
C ARG A 42 -1.51 6.70 1.70
N THR A 43 -2.68 6.25 1.27
CA THR A 43 -3.92 7.01 1.44
C THR A 43 -4.28 7.16 2.91
N ALA A 44 -4.22 6.09 3.70
CA ALA A 44 -4.48 6.16 5.14
C ALA A 44 -3.51 7.09 5.87
N LEU A 45 -2.23 7.09 5.50
CA LEU A 45 -1.24 8.02 6.05
C LEU A 45 -1.54 9.46 5.65
N ALA A 46 -1.88 9.71 4.39
CA ALA A 46 -2.24 11.05 3.91
C ALA A 46 -3.48 11.59 4.62
N ASP A 47 -4.48 10.73 4.83
CA ASP A 47 -5.70 11.07 5.56
C ASP A 47 -5.42 11.39 7.03
N ALA A 48 -4.56 10.60 7.68
CA ALA A 48 -4.12 10.83 9.06
C ALA A 48 -3.28 12.11 9.24
N VAL A 49 -2.42 12.44 8.28
CA VAL A 49 -1.67 13.72 8.24
C VAL A 49 -2.62 14.89 8.01
N ALA A 50 -3.60 14.75 7.12
CA ALA A 50 -4.62 15.76 6.87
C ALA A 50 -5.59 15.94 8.06
N GLY A 51 -5.85 14.87 8.81
CA GLY A 51 -6.67 14.85 10.03
C GLY A 51 -5.97 15.38 11.27
N GLY A 52 -4.67 15.67 11.21
CA GLY A 52 -3.91 16.31 12.28
C GLY A 52 -3.51 15.39 13.45
N GLU A 53 -3.52 14.06 13.29
CA GLU A 53 -3.10 13.15 14.37
C GLU A 53 -1.57 13.03 14.49
N PHE A 54 -0.84 13.41 13.45
CA PHE A 54 0.60 13.52 13.50
C PHE A 54 0.95 14.99 13.76
N ASP A 55 1.50 15.29 14.94
CA ASP A 55 2.25 16.54 15.17
C ASP A 55 3.68 16.32 14.65
N LEU A 56 3.87 16.55 13.35
CA LEU A 56 5.17 16.44 12.67
C LEU A 56 5.99 17.74 12.73
N LEU A 57 5.51 18.73 13.47
CA LEU A 57 6.22 19.97 13.79
C LEU A 57 6.34 20.09 15.30
N GLY A 58 7.19 19.23 15.89
CA GLY A 58 7.42 19.18 17.32
C GLY A 58 7.38 20.56 17.97
N GLY A 59 6.35 20.77 18.78
CA GLY A 59 6.26 21.90 19.68
C GLY A 59 7.49 21.92 20.57
N THR A 60 8.45 22.77 20.23
CA THR A 60 9.49 23.22 21.14
C THR A 60 8.82 23.99 22.26
N ASP A 61 8.36 23.29 23.29
CA ASP A 61 7.94 23.95 24.54
C ASP A 61 9.21 24.35 25.29
N GLY A 62 9.65 25.55 24.95
CA GLY A 62 10.70 26.27 25.63
C GLY A 62 10.42 26.41 27.11
N GLN A 63 11.50 26.20 27.88
CA GLN A 63 11.82 26.89 29.12
C GLN A 63 10.88 28.04 29.54
N THR A 64 10.20 27.86 30.66
CA THR A 64 9.96 28.90 31.68
C THR A 64 9.98 28.23 33.05
N VAL A 65 11.13 28.17 33.72
CA VAL A 65 11.44 29.00 34.91
C VAL A 65 10.23 29.65 35.59
N ALA A 66 9.85 29.12 36.76
CA ALA A 66 9.40 29.86 37.94
C ALA A 66 9.41 28.91 39.15
#